data_AF-A0A973BE86-F1
#
_entry.id   AF-A0A973BE86-F1
#
_cell.length_a   1.000
_cell.length_b   1.000
_cell.length_c   1.000
_cell.angle_alpha   90.00
_cell.angle_beta   90.00
_cell.angle_gamma   90.00
#
_symmetry.space_group_name_H-M   'P 1'
#
loop_
_entity.id
_entity.type
_entity.pdbx_description
1 polymer ?
#
loop_
_entity_poly.entity_id
_entity_poly.type
_entity_poly.pdbx_seq_one_letter_code
_entity_poly.pdbx_strand_id
1 'polypeptide(L)'
;MAVCLGDFAERAKPISASVPLSQVVERFLNDPSAQYYILVRDKRPAGLISRTLTFEFAASAGLDRQSQLAIGDLITARALILKAETTVSEFVAKAGKHIDAVIARGCIIVEDKRFKGVLSPSKLQEALISTINDGASTVPPAKPVAEDESGKLQQVPLLGTLAHEIRTPLTAIMGLSEMLAGRIKNDYNKDLAQTIARSSHTLDRILTDTLDYARLEAGKFEARVEAADLTELTDDLRRLWASEASRRGLALRVGFIPEGPHYVQTDLGRVRQIANNLISNALKFTKEGEVAMTLSTQTLGSTLMLSLSVSDTGRGLTPAQRDRFMEVFEKGPELNGLKGWGLGLTISRALATGLGGELTHADNPKGGSVFTLTVPVERVPTALPKAETSTAPKRGKFELGDVLLVEDHEASAMIVINALEQAGWTVHHAGTLHAAESYVSLTKFQAVITDLHLPDGNSMNFIDGLRRRGGVNAATPVIALTADTTESRRQACLAMGADRALKKPITGPELVATVADVLMSRAAGHVSTVELRGRLAG
;
A
#
# COMPACT_ATOMS: atom_id res chain seq x y z
N MET A 1 -32.46 -20.81 4.25
CA MET A 1 -33.70 -19.98 4.20
C MET A 1 -33.29 -18.60 3.68
N ALA A 2 -34.18 -17.75 3.16
CA ALA A 2 -33.76 -16.40 2.82
C ALA A 2 -33.33 -15.67 4.10
N VAL A 3 -32.08 -15.20 4.17
CA VAL A 3 -31.53 -14.50 5.33
C VAL A 3 -32.14 -13.10 5.39
N CYS A 4 -32.97 -12.87 6.40
CA CYS A 4 -33.68 -11.61 6.61
C CYS A 4 -32.86 -10.68 7.52
N LEU A 5 -32.79 -9.39 7.17
CA LEU A 5 -32.05 -8.41 7.95
C LEU A 5 -32.62 -8.22 9.37
N GLY A 6 -33.91 -8.52 9.56
CA GLY A 6 -34.57 -8.47 10.85
C GLY A 6 -34.02 -9.43 11.91
N ASP A 7 -33.35 -10.51 11.48
CA ASP A 7 -32.78 -11.52 12.38
C ASP A 7 -31.47 -11.04 13.04
N PHE A 8 -30.86 -9.99 12.48
CA PHE A 8 -29.59 -9.41 12.91
C PHE A 8 -29.78 -8.05 13.60
N ALA A 9 -31.03 -7.63 13.83
CA ALA A 9 -31.35 -6.34 14.42
C ALA A 9 -31.03 -6.31 15.92
N GLU A 10 -30.25 -5.31 16.35
CA GLU A 10 -29.84 -5.11 17.74
C GLU A 10 -30.70 -4.03 18.43
N ARG A 11 -30.87 -4.14 19.74
CA ARG A 11 -31.54 -3.08 20.52
C ARG A 11 -30.58 -1.91 20.74
N ALA A 12 -30.98 -0.72 20.32
CA ALA A 12 -30.29 0.52 20.64
C ALA A 12 -31.18 1.43 21.48
N LYS A 13 -30.58 2.16 22.43
CA LYS A 13 -31.31 3.08 23.32
C LYS A 13 -31.60 4.39 22.58
N PRO A 14 -32.78 5.02 22.80
CA PRO A 14 -33.08 6.31 22.19
C PRO A 14 -32.41 7.47 22.93
N ILE A 15 -32.06 8.53 22.19
CA ILE A 15 -31.61 9.81 22.70
C ILE A 15 -32.26 10.94 21.88
N SER A 16 -32.64 12.04 22.53
CA SER A 16 -33.24 13.16 21.79
C SER A 16 -32.19 13.79 20.87
N ALA A 17 -32.57 14.09 19.63
CA ALA A 17 -31.72 14.79 18.67
C ALA A 17 -31.35 16.21 19.15
N SER A 18 -32.06 16.76 20.13
CA SER A 18 -31.75 18.05 20.77
C SER A 18 -30.66 17.98 21.84
N VAL A 19 -30.17 16.78 22.19
CA VAL A 19 -29.15 16.61 23.24
C VAL A 19 -27.80 17.14 22.74
N PRO A 20 -27.07 17.93 23.54
CA PRO A 20 -25.73 18.40 23.18
C PRO A 20 -24.75 17.25 23.00
N LEU A 21 -23.81 17.39 22.05
CA LEU A 21 -22.75 16.39 21.80
C LEU A 21 -22.01 15.96 23.08
N SER A 22 -21.71 16.90 23.98
CA SER A 22 -21.06 16.64 25.27
C SER A 22 -21.80 15.60 26.14
N GLN A 23 -23.13 15.67 26.20
CA GLN A 23 -23.94 14.71 26.95
C GLN A 23 -24.05 13.36 26.23
N VAL A 24 -23.92 13.32 24.91
CA VAL A 24 -23.84 12.07 24.15
C VAL A 24 -22.50 11.37 24.42
N VAL A 25 -21.40 12.13 24.47
CA VAL A 25 -20.07 11.63 24.87
C VAL A 25 -20.11 11.04 26.28
N GLU A 26 -20.68 11.76 27.25
CA GLU A 26 -20.80 11.30 28.63
C GLU A 26 -21.60 9.98 28.73
N ARG A 27 -22.67 9.83 27.96
CA ARG A 27 -23.45 8.58 27.92
C ARG A 27 -22.65 7.41 27.38
N PHE A 28 -21.83 7.61 26.34
CA PHE A 28 -20.93 6.56 25.87
C PHE A 28 -19.79 6.27 26.85
N LEU A 29 -19.29 7.26 27.60
CA LEU A 29 -18.31 7.03 28.65
C LEU A 29 -18.92 6.20 29.81
N ASN A 30 -20.18 6.46 30.16
CA ASN A 30 -20.89 5.77 31.25
C ASN A 30 -21.43 4.38 30.86
N ASP A 31 -21.62 4.10 29.57
CA ASP A 31 -21.99 2.78 29.05
C ASP A 31 -20.97 2.34 27.97
N PRO A 32 -19.81 1.77 28.38
CA PRO A 32 -18.76 1.33 27.46
C PRO A 32 -19.21 0.24 26.49
N SER A 33 -20.28 -0.50 26.84
CA SER A 33 -20.86 -1.55 26.01
C SER A 33 -21.76 -1.02 24.90
N ALA A 34 -22.28 0.20 25.04
CA ALA A 34 -23.11 0.83 24.03
C ALA A 34 -22.27 1.26 22.82
N GLN A 35 -22.63 0.74 21.64
CA GLN A 35 -22.01 1.10 20.36
C GLN A 35 -22.82 2.16 19.59
N TYR A 36 -24.12 2.27 19.87
CA TYR A 36 -25.04 3.15 19.13
C TYR A 36 -26.15 3.73 20.03
N TYR A 37 -26.58 4.95 19.72
CA TYR A 37 -27.88 5.49 20.16
C TYR A 37 -28.72 5.87 18.94
N ILE A 38 -30.04 5.78 19.11
CA ILE A 38 -31.02 6.21 18.11
C ILE A 38 -31.35 7.66 18.38
N LEU A 39 -31.10 8.55 17.42
CA LEU A 39 -31.55 9.92 17.51
C LEU A 39 -33.05 9.98 17.26
N VAL A 40 -33.78 10.59 18.18
CA VAL A 40 -35.23 10.77 18.08
C VAL A 40 -35.55 12.25 18.00
N ARG A 41 -36.31 12.65 16.97
CA ARG A 41 -36.89 14.00 16.81
C ARG A 41 -38.41 13.82 16.68
N ASP A 42 -39.19 14.52 17.49
CA ASP A 42 -40.67 14.47 17.48
C ASP A 42 -41.26 13.04 17.58
N LYS A 43 -40.72 12.21 18.48
CA LYS A 43 -41.10 10.80 18.70
C LYS A 43 -40.87 9.89 17.48
N ARG A 44 -40.11 10.34 16.48
CA ARG A 44 -39.72 9.55 15.31
C ARG A 44 -38.20 9.37 15.26
N PRO A 45 -37.71 8.21 14.79
CA PRO A 45 -36.29 8.02 14.55
C PRO A 45 -35.81 8.99 13.45
N ALA A 46 -34.86 9.84 13.81
CA ALA A 46 -34.28 10.85 12.93
C ALA A 46 -32.91 10.42 12.38
N GLY A 47 -32.17 9.61 13.13
CA GLY A 47 -30.80 9.22 12.80
C GLY A 47 -30.23 8.17 13.72
N LEU A 48 -28.99 7.75 13.43
CA LEU A 48 -28.17 6.92 14.30
C LEU A 48 -26.89 7.68 14.63
N ILE A 49 -26.47 7.60 15.88
CA ILE A 49 -25.16 8.11 16.31
C ILE A 49 -24.35 6.94 16.87
N SER A 50 -23.18 6.70 16.27
CA SER A 50 -22.25 5.68 16.73
C SER A 50 -21.28 6.24 17.75
N ARG A 51 -20.71 5.36 18.58
CA ARG A 51 -19.65 5.70 19.52
C ARG A 51 -18.50 6.40 18.79
N THR A 52 -18.00 5.79 17.72
CA THR A 52 -16.88 6.30 16.91
C THR A 52 -17.16 7.72 16.41
N LEU A 53 -18.31 7.94 15.75
CA LEU A 53 -18.68 9.24 15.19
C LEU A 53 -18.86 10.31 16.27
N THR A 54 -19.33 9.92 17.46
CA THR A 54 -19.45 10.83 18.61
C THR A 54 -18.09 11.33 19.07
N PHE A 55 -17.10 10.44 19.17
CA PHE A 55 -15.75 10.81 19.58
C PHE A 55 -14.98 11.53 18.47
N GLU A 56 -15.24 11.25 17.20
CA GLU A 56 -14.73 12.02 16.06
C GLU A 56 -15.24 13.47 16.07
N PHE A 57 -16.54 13.68 16.28
CA PHE A 57 -17.10 15.02 16.47
C PHE A 57 -16.54 15.71 17.71
N ALA A 58 -16.30 14.97 18.81
CA ALA A 58 -15.72 15.53 20.01
C ALA A 58 -14.23 15.88 19.85
N ALA A 59 -13.47 15.14 19.04
CA ALA A 59 -12.05 15.34 18.81
C ALA A 59 -11.77 16.46 17.78
N SER A 60 -12.64 16.63 16.79
CA SER A 60 -12.58 17.73 15.81
C SER A 60 -13.02 19.07 16.41
N ALA A 61 -13.76 19.04 17.52
CA ALA A 61 -14.15 20.20 18.29
C ALA A 61 -13.08 20.55 19.35
N GLY A 62 -12.31 21.62 19.13
CA GLY A 62 -11.67 22.31 20.26
C GLY A 62 -12.75 22.61 21.33
N LEU A 63 -12.48 22.24 22.58
CA LEU A 63 -13.42 21.93 23.67
C LEU A 63 -14.62 22.88 23.95
N ASP A 64 -14.77 24.05 23.33
CA ASP A 64 -15.74 25.07 23.77
C ASP A 64 -16.86 25.45 22.78
N ARG A 65 -16.75 25.21 21.46
CA ARG A 65 -17.76 25.74 20.49
C ARG A 65 -18.79 24.75 19.97
N GLN A 66 -18.43 23.48 19.76
CA GLN A 66 -19.36 22.46 19.22
C GLN A 66 -19.89 21.51 20.28
N SER A 67 -19.34 21.51 21.50
CA SER A 67 -19.80 20.69 22.63
C SER A 67 -21.24 21.01 23.07
N GLN A 68 -21.72 22.23 22.75
CA GLN A 68 -23.10 22.68 22.99
C GLN A 68 -24.04 22.49 21.78
N LEU A 69 -23.54 22.11 20.60
CA LEU A 69 -24.39 21.86 19.45
C LEU A 69 -25.23 20.60 19.67
N ALA A 70 -26.51 20.68 19.29
CA ALA A 70 -27.40 19.54 19.33
C ALA A 70 -26.91 18.47 18.35
N ILE A 71 -26.89 17.21 18.80
CA ILE A 71 -26.39 16.09 17.99
C ILE A 71 -27.16 15.92 16.68
N GLY A 72 -28.44 16.31 16.66
CA GLY A 72 -29.29 16.30 15.47
C GLY A 72 -28.95 17.36 14.42
N ASP A 73 -28.18 18.38 14.77
CA ASP A 73 -27.72 19.41 13.83
C ASP A 73 -26.32 19.07 13.26
N LEU A 74 -25.57 18.22 13.96
CA LEU A 74 -24.33 17.62 13.47
C LEU A 74 -24.60 16.44 12.51
N ILE A 75 -25.72 15.74 12.67
CA ILE A 75 -26.13 14.64 11.80
C ILE A 75 -27.18 15.14 10.79
N THR A 76 -26.73 15.46 9.58
CA THR A 76 -27.56 16.03 8.51
C THR A 76 -28.24 14.98 7.61
N ALA A 77 -27.85 13.70 7.72
CA ALA A 77 -28.36 12.62 6.87
C ALA A 77 -29.50 11.83 7.55
N ARG A 78 -30.59 11.56 6.81
CA ARG A 78 -31.68 10.69 7.27
C ARG A 78 -31.22 9.23 7.35
N ALA A 79 -31.51 8.55 8.46
CA ALA A 79 -31.27 7.12 8.57
C ALA A 79 -32.11 6.32 7.57
N LEU A 80 -31.51 5.29 6.96
CA LEU A 80 -32.22 4.35 6.10
C LEU A 80 -33.10 3.43 6.95
N ILE A 81 -34.39 3.37 6.64
CA ILE A 81 -35.37 2.52 7.34
C ILE A 81 -35.72 1.33 6.47
N LEU A 82 -35.50 0.12 6.97
CA LEU A 82 -35.75 -1.14 6.28
C LEU A 82 -36.74 -1.97 7.06
N LYS A 83 -37.53 -2.79 6.36
CA LYS A 83 -38.45 -3.72 7.01
C LYS A 83 -37.72 -4.99 7.44
N ALA A 84 -38.14 -5.62 8.53
CA ALA A 84 -37.50 -6.83 9.08
C ALA A 84 -37.45 -7.99 8.08
N GLU A 85 -38.46 -8.10 7.21
CA GLU A 85 -38.55 -9.10 6.14
C GLU A 85 -37.65 -8.81 4.93
N THR A 86 -36.94 -7.67 4.91
CA THR A 86 -36.03 -7.34 3.80
C THR A 86 -34.89 -8.35 3.78
N THR A 87 -34.74 -9.08 2.68
CA THR A 87 -33.63 -10.01 2.49
C THR A 87 -32.33 -9.29 2.19
N VAL A 88 -31.19 -9.93 2.48
CA VAL A 88 -29.86 -9.38 2.15
C VAL A 88 -29.75 -9.05 0.65
N SER A 89 -30.27 -9.91 -0.23
CA SER A 89 -30.26 -9.69 -1.69
C SER A 89 -31.10 -8.48 -2.10
N GLU A 90 -32.28 -8.28 -1.51
CA GLU A 90 -33.11 -7.09 -1.76
C GLU A 90 -32.45 -5.81 -1.24
N PHE A 91 -31.75 -5.89 -0.12
CA PHE A 91 -31.00 -4.76 0.43
C PHE A 91 -29.86 -4.34 -0.49
N VAL A 92 -29.04 -5.29 -0.97
CA VAL A 92 -27.95 -5.02 -1.91
C VAL A 92 -28.49 -4.40 -3.21
N ALA A 93 -29.61 -4.93 -3.72
CA ALA A 93 -30.28 -4.39 -4.91
C ALA A 93 -30.83 -2.96 -4.70
N LYS A 94 -31.36 -2.64 -3.52
CA LYS A 94 -31.88 -1.29 -3.18
C LYS A 94 -30.79 -0.29 -2.85
N ALA A 95 -29.67 -0.72 -2.27
CA ALA A 95 -28.57 0.15 -1.86
C ALA A 95 -27.70 0.60 -3.05
N GLY A 96 -27.57 -0.24 -4.10
CA GLY A 96 -26.90 0.09 -5.34
C GLY A 96 -25.49 0.68 -5.14
N LYS A 97 -25.18 1.79 -5.82
CA LYS A 97 -23.87 2.49 -5.71
C LYS A 97 -23.64 3.24 -4.40
N HIS A 98 -24.62 3.29 -3.50
CA HIS A 98 -24.52 3.99 -2.22
C HIS A 98 -24.36 3.01 -1.04
N ILE A 99 -24.07 1.74 -1.33
CA ILE A 99 -23.97 0.70 -0.32
C ILE A 99 -22.88 1.00 0.72
N ASP A 100 -21.77 1.62 0.32
CA ASP A 100 -20.66 1.98 1.22
C ASP A 100 -21.08 3.00 2.29
N ALA A 101 -21.87 4.00 1.89
CA ALA A 101 -22.40 5.01 2.81
C ALA A 101 -23.47 4.44 3.77
N VAL A 102 -24.18 3.39 3.34
CA VAL A 102 -25.21 2.70 4.13
C VAL A 102 -24.57 1.70 5.09
N ILE A 103 -23.55 0.96 4.64
CA ILE A 103 -22.75 0.04 5.45
C ILE A 103 -22.05 0.80 6.57
N ALA A 104 -21.47 1.97 6.29
CA ALA A 104 -20.74 2.75 7.29
C ALA A 104 -21.64 3.34 8.42
N ARG A 105 -22.94 3.57 8.16
CA ARG A 105 -23.83 4.32 9.07
C ARG A 105 -24.81 3.45 9.84
N GLY A 106 -25.05 2.21 9.38
CA GLY A 106 -26.08 1.32 9.93
C GLY A 106 -27.50 1.73 9.50
N CYS A 107 -28.46 0.82 9.71
CA CYS A 107 -29.85 0.98 9.28
C CYS A 107 -30.83 0.80 10.44
N ILE A 108 -32.02 1.38 10.34
CA ILE A 108 -33.10 1.18 11.30
C ILE A 108 -34.03 0.09 10.75
N ILE A 109 -34.28 -0.94 11.56
CA ILE A 109 -35.17 -2.05 11.21
C ILE A 109 -36.54 -1.85 11.86
N VAL A 110 -37.58 -1.96 11.05
CA VAL A 110 -38.99 -1.90 11.49
C VAL A 110 -39.74 -3.18 11.16
N GLU A 111 -40.67 -3.56 12.03
CA GLU A 111 -41.58 -4.70 11.86
C GLU A 111 -42.98 -4.23 12.22
N ASP A 112 -43.97 -4.47 11.35
CA ASP A 112 -45.35 -3.98 11.53
C ASP A 112 -45.49 -2.49 11.87
N LYS A 113 -44.67 -1.65 11.22
CA LYS A 113 -44.58 -0.19 11.45
C LYS A 113 -44.09 0.20 12.86
N ARG A 114 -43.55 -0.74 13.63
CA ARG A 114 -42.89 -0.51 14.92
C ARG A 114 -41.39 -0.69 14.81
N PHE A 115 -40.65 0.01 15.65
CA PHE A 115 -39.20 -0.12 15.73
C PHE A 115 -38.82 -1.50 16.30
N LYS A 116 -38.04 -2.29 15.54
CA LYS A 116 -37.54 -3.61 15.95
C LYS A 116 -36.12 -3.51 16.50
N GLY A 117 -35.25 -2.77 15.82
CA GLY A 117 -33.85 -2.65 16.19
C GLY A 117 -33.02 -1.84 15.19
N VAL A 118 -31.72 -1.83 15.40
CA VAL A 118 -30.72 -1.22 14.52
C VAL A 118 -29.87 -2.33 13.93
N LEU A 119 -29.59 -2.24 12.64
CA LEU A 119 -28.59 -3.07 11.99
C LEU A 119 -27.29 -2.29 11.92
N SER A 120 -26.33 -2.65 12.76
CA SER A 120 -25.00 -2.06 12.78
C SER A 120 -24.16 -2.51 11.56
N PRO A 121 -23.11 -1.79 11.16
CA PRO A 121 -22.17 -2.22 10.11
C PRO A 121 -21.68 -3.66 10.29
N SER A 122 -21.32 -4.03 11.52
CA SER A 122 -20.85 -5.38 11.86
C SER A 122 -21.95 -6.44 11.73
N LYS A 123 -23.19 -6.14 12.14
CA LYS A 123 -24.32 -7.06 11.98
C LYS A 123 -24.81 -7.19 10.55
N LEU A 124 -24.69 -6.13 9.76
CA LEU A 124 -24.91 -6.19 8.33
C LEU A 124 -23.84 -7.08 7.65
N GLN A 125 -22.58 -6.99 8.09
CA GLN A 125 -21.51 -7.87 7.63
C GLN A 125 -21.77 -9.34 8.02
N GLU A 126 -22.23 -9.61 9.24
CA GLU A 126 -22.64 -10.96 9.67
C GLU A 126 -23.79 -11.51 8.81
N ALA A 127 -24.80 -10.68 8.48
CA ALA A 127 -25.91 -11.07 7.61
C ALA A 127 -25.45 -11.39 6.18
N LEU A 128 -24.50 -10.61 5.64
CA LEU A 128 -23.88 -10.85 4.33
C LEU A 128 -23.09 -12.17 4.31
N ILE A 129 -22.29 -12.45 5.35
CA ILE A 129 -21.53 -13.69 5.50
C ILE A 129 -22.45 -14.90 5.67
N SER A 130 -23.53 -14.76 6.45
CA SER A 130 -24.56 -15.80 6.63
C SER A 130 -25.19 -16.21 5.30
N THR A 131 -25.41 -15.27 4.38
CA THR A 131 -25.99 -15.54 3.06
C THR A 131 -25.04 -16.33 2.15
N ILE A 132 -23.73 -16.09 2.26
CA ILE A 132 -22.69 -16.83 1.52
C ILE A 132 -22.60 -18.28 2.02
N ASN A 133 -22.72 -18.50 3.34
CA ASN A 133 -22.66 -19.83 3.94
C ASN A 133 -23.93 -20.66 3.69
N ASP A 134 -25.12 -20.03 3.69
CA ASP A 134 -26.38 -20.72 3.34
C ASP A 134 -26.42 -21.14 1.85
N GLY A 135 -25.72 -20.39 0.97
CA GLY A 135 -25.53 -20.76 -0.44
C GLY A 135 -24.53 -21.91 -0.69
N ALA A 136 -23.67 -22.21 0.29
CA ALA A 136 -22.64 -23.25 0.17
C ALA A 136 -23.12 -24.67 0.54
N SER A 137 -24.35 -24.82 1.08
CA SER A 137 -24.86 -26.12 1.57
C SER A 137 -25.58 -26.99 0.52
N THR A 138 -25.61 -26.60 -0.76
CA THR A 138 -26.22 -27.41 -1.86
C THR A 138 -25.27 -27.78 -3.00
N VAL A 139 -23.96 -27.69 -2.79
CA VAL A 139 -22.99 -28.21 -3.77
C VAL A 139 -22.73 -29.70 -3.48
N PRO A 140 -23.18 -30.65 -4.34
CA PRO A 140 -22.76 -32.04 -4.19
C PRO A 140 -21.24 -32.13 -4.36
N PRO A 141 -20.56 -33.14 -3.78
CA PRO A 141 -19.10 -33.23 -3.81
C PRO A 141 -18.65 -33.19 -5.28
N ALA A 142 -17.94 -32.12 -5.64
CA ALA A 142 -17.43 -31.94 -6.98
C ALA A 142 -16.47 -33.09 -7.28
N LYS A 143 -16.82 -33.91 -8.29
CA LYS A 143 -15.84 -34.70 -9.03
C LYS A 143 -14.75 -33.75 -9.54
N PRO A 144 -13.50 -34.21 -9.73
CA PRO A 144 -12.42 -33.37 -10.21
C PRO A 144 -12.78 -32.85 -11.60
N VAL A 145 -13.20 -31.59 -11.66
CA VAL A 145 -13.36 -30.87 -12.91
C VAL A 145 -11.96 -30.43 -13.30
N ALA A 146 -11.52 -30.81 -14.48
CA ALA A 146 -10.29 -30.31 -15.08
C ALA A 146 -10.32 -28.78 -15.00
N GLU A 147 -9.28 -28.18 -14.41
CA GLU A 147 -9.14 -26.73 -14.29
C GLU A 147 -9.02 -26.12 -15.69
N ASP A 148 -10.10 -25.56 -16.20
CA ASP A 148 -10.10 -24.79 -17.45
C ASP A 148 -9.22 -23.53 -17.28
N GLU A 149 -8.25 -23.34 -18.18
CA GLU A 149 -7.36 -22.15 -18.24
C GLU A 149 -8.13 -20.82 -18.27
N SER A 150 -9.37 -20.84 -18.76
CA SER A 150 -10.28 -19.69 -18.81
C SER A 150 -10.66 -19.14 -17.43
N GLY A 151 -10.71 -19.98 -16.39
CA GLY A 151 -11.04 -19.56 -15.02
C GLY A 151 -9.89 -18.82 -14.31
N LYS A 152 -8.64 -19.24 -14.57
CA LYS A 152 -7.42 -18.61 -14.00
C LYS A 152 -7.22 -17.19 -14.55
N LEU A 153 -7.54 -16.99 -15.84
CA LEU A 153 -7.39 -15.70 -16.53
C LEU A 153 -8.34 -14.59 -16.01
N GLN A 154 -9.51 -14.96 -15.49
CA GLN A 154 -10.51 -14.03 -14.94
C GLN A 154 -10.25 -13.61 -13.48
N GLN A 155 -9.47 -14.39 -12.72
CA GLN A 155 -9.19 -14.08 -11.30
C GLN A 155 -8.15 -12.95 -11.13
N VAL A 156 -7.20 -12.80 -12.06
CA VAL A 156 -6.10 -11.81 -11.93
C VAL A 156 -6.58 -10.35 -11.88
N PRO A 157 -7.50 -9.88 -12.75
CA PRO A 157 -8.04 -8.53 -12.65
C PRO A 157 -8.82 -8.30 -11.34
N LEU A 158 -9.61 -9.28 -10.90
CA LEU A 158 -10.39 -9.21 -9.65
C LEU A 158 -9.48 -9.12 -8.42
N LEU A 159 -8.44 -9.94 -8.37
CA LEU A 159 -7.43 -9.90 -7.31
C LEU A 159 -6.67 -8.57 -7.31
N GLY A 160 -6.37 -8.01 -8.49
CA GLY A 160 -5.76 -6.68 -8.62
C GLY A 160 -6.61 -5.56 -8.02
N THR A 161 -7.93 -5.56 -8.29
CA THR A 161 -8.87 -4.59 -7.71
C THR A 161 -9.00 -4.76 -6.19
N LEU A 162 -9.18 -5.99 -5.71
CA LEU A 162 -9.26 -6.27 -4.27
C LEU A 162 -7.97 -5.86 -3.54
N ALA A 163 -6.81 -6.09 -4.14
CA ALA A 163 -5.56 -5.65 -3.56
C ALA A 163 -5.44 -4.13 -3.50
N HIS A 164 -5.96 -3.40 -4.47
CA HIS A 164 -6.01 -1.95 -4.40
C HIS A 164 -6.90 -1.49 -3.23
N GLU A 165 -8.08 -2.08 -3.08
CA GLU A 165 -9.00 -1.78 -1.98
C GLU A 165 -8.47 -2.17 -0.60
N ILE A 166 -7.62 -3.21 -0.51
CA ILE A 166 -6.95 -3.60 0.74
C ILE A 166 -5.73 -2.72 1.01
N ARG A 167 -4.98 -2.32 -0.03
CA ARG A 167 -3.74 -1.56 0.14
C ARG A 167 -3.99 -0.15 0.67
N THR A 168 -5.08 0.51 0.29
CA THR A 168 -5.43 1.85 0.79
C THR A 168 -5.62 1.90 2.32
N PRO A 169 -6.51 1.10 2.94
CA PRO A 169 -6.65 1.08 4.39
C PRO A 169 -5.38 0.54 5.08
N LEU A 170 -4.66 -0.39 4.45
CA LEU A 170 -3.40 -0.89 5.00
C LEU A 170 -2.32 0.20 5.06
N THR A 171 -2.22 1.05 4.04
CA THR A 171 -1.31 2.21 3.99
C THR A 171 -1.61 3.18 5.13
N ALA A 172 -2.89 3.43 5.40
CA ALA A 172 -3.31 4.24 6.54
C ALA A 172 -2.87 3.64 7.87
N ILE A 173 -3.08 2.34 8.09
CA ILE A 173 -2.65 1.67 9.33
C ILE A 173 -1.12 1.73 9.47
N MET A 174 -0.37 1.49 8.39
CA MET A 174 1.11 1.59 8.38
C MET A 174 1.56 2.98 8.81
N GLY A 175 1.15 4.02 8.08
CA GLY A 175 1.64 5.36 8.37
C GLY A 175 1.13 5.94 9.69
N LEU A 176 -0.13 5.69 10.08
CA LEU A 176 -0.65 6.13 11.38
C LEU A 176 0.06 5.46 12.55
N SER A 177 0.38 4.17 12.43
CA SER A 177 1.13 3.47 13.49
C SER A 177 2.59 3.94 13.57
N GLU A 178 3.24 4.25 12.45
CA GLU A 178 4.58 4.85 12.43
C GLU A 178 4.58 6.27 13.04
N MET A 179 3.60 7.10 12.68
CA MET A 179 3.41 8.44 13.26
C MET A 179 3.16 8.37 14.77
N LEU A 180 2.32 7.43 15.19
CA LEU A 180 2.02 7.20 16.60
C LEU A 180 3.28 6.76 17.37
N ALA A 181 4.06 5.84 16.81
CA ALA A 181 5.33 5.40 17.40
C ALA A 181 6.35 6.53 17.56
N GLY A 182 6.35 7.51 16.65
CA GLY A 182 7.21 8.70 16.73
C GLY A 182 6.79 9.72 17.78
N ARG A 183 5.51 9.79 18.15
CA ARG A 183 4.96 10.77 19.10
C ARG A 183 4.85 10.25 20.54
N ILE A 184 4.85 8.93 20.73
CA ILE A 184 4.73 8.32 22.05
C ILE A 184 6.07 8.33 22.81
N LYS A 185 6.05 8.85 24.04
CA LYS A 185 7.18 8.82 24.98
C LYS A 185 7.25 7.54 25.83
N ASN A 186 6.13 6.83 25.98
CA ASN A 186 6.06 5.60 26.76
C ASN A 186 6.53 4.39 25.93
N ASP A 187 7.55 3.68 26.40
CA ASP A 187 8.18 2.59 25.64
C ASP A 187 7.22 1.43 25.32
N TYR A 188 6.28 1.11 26.21
CA TYR A 188 5.29 0.05 25.97
C TYR A 188 4.32 0.42 24.83
N ASN A 189 3.75 1.62 24.87
CA ASN A 189 2.84 2.09 23.83
C ASN A 189 3.57 2.33 22.49
N LYS A 190 4.85 2.69 22.55
CA LYS A 190 5.71 2.80 21.37
C LYS A 190 5.96 1.44 20.73
N ASP A 191 6.22 0.40 21.52
CA ASP A 191 6.37 -0.97 21.01
C ASP A 191 5.06 -1.54 20.45
N LEU A 192 3.90 -1.19 21.05
CA LEU A 192 2.59 -1.52 20.48
C LEU A 192 2.42 -0.89 19.08
N ALA A 193 2.70 0.41 18.94
CA ALA A 193 2.62 1.10 17.66
C ALA A 193 3.61 0.53 16.62
N GLN A 194 4.85 0.23 17.03
CA GLN A 194 5.83 -0.44 16.16
C GLN A 194 5.39 -1.86 15.77
N THR A 195 4.70 -2.58 16.65
CA THR A 195 4.16 -3.91 16.36
C THR A 195 3.02 -3.86 15.35
N ILE A 196 2.15 -2.86 15.44
CA ILE A 196 1.11 -2.61 14.42
C ILE A 196 1.78 -2.32 13.07
N ALA A 197 2.77 -1.41 13.03
CA ALA A 197 3.51 -1.08 11.80
C ALA A 197 4.15 -2.33 11.17
N ARG A 198 4.91 -3.11 11.96
CA ARG A 198 5.54 -4.37 11.50
C ARG A 198 4.53 -5.37 10.95
N SER A 199 3.36 -5.48 11.59
CA SER A 199 2.29 -6.39 11.17
C SER A 199 1.66 -5.94 9.86
N SER A 200 1.45 -4.63 9.69
CA SER A 200 0.89 -4.07 8.46
C SER A 200 1.86 -4.18 7.28
N HIS A 201 3.16 -3.96 7.49
CA HIS A 201 4.19 -4.25 6.49
C HIS A 201 4.22 -5.74 6.09
N THR A 202 4.00 -6.63 7.05
CA THR A 202 3.90 -8.08 6.78
C THR A 202 2.69 -8.41 5.91
N LEU A 203 1.54 -7.80 6.17
CA LEU A 203 0.33 -7.98 5.38
C LEU A 203 0.49 -7.42 3.96
N ASP A 204 1.13 -6.27 3.78
CA ASP A 204 1.33 -5.67 2.44
C ASP A 204 2.24 -6.56 1.59
N ARG A 205 3.28 -7.13 2.23
CA ARG A 205 4.14 -8.12 1.59
C ARG A 205 3.34 -9.36 1.17
N ILE A 206 2.55 -9.97 2.06
CA ILE A 206 1.73 -11.16 1.74
C ILE A 206 0.76 -10.88 0.58
N LEU A 207 0.13 -9.71 0.61
CA LEU A 207 -0.80 -9.28 -0.42
C LEU A 207 -0.10 -9.16 -1.78
N THR A 208 1.01 -8.43 -1.82
CA THR A 208 1.82 -8.24 -3.03
C THR A 208 2.31 -9.59 -3.56
N ASP A 209 2.86 -10.42 -2.68
CA ASP A 209 3.34 -11.76 -2.99
C ASP A 209 2.25 -12.67 -3.60
N THR A 210 1.01 -12.59 -3.10
CA THR A 210 -0.12 -13.40 -3.60
C THR A 210 -0.58 -12.93 -4.98
N LEU A 211 -0.56 -11.61 -5.23
CA LEU A 211 -0.88 -11.07 -6.55
C LEU A 211 0.16 -11.45 -7.59
N ASP A 212 1.44 -11.39 -7.24
CA ASP A 212 2.53 -11.73 -8.14
C ASP A 212 2.46 -13.20 -8.54
N TYR A 213 2.15 -14.07 -7.57
CA TYR A 213 1.88 -15.48 -7.83
C TYR A 213 0.68 -15.68 -8.77
N ALA A 214 -0.47 -15.02 -8.50
CA ALA A 214 -1.66 -15.16 -9.32
C ALA A 214 -1.43 -14.67 -10.78
N ARG A 215 -0.66 -13.60 -10.95
CA ARG A 215 -0.24 -13.12 -12.28
C ARG A 215 0.64 -14.14 -13.00
N LEU A 216 1.54 -14.80 -12.26
CA LEU A 216 2.45 -15.78 -12.82
C LEU A 216 1.74 -17.07 -13.22
N GLU A 217 0.84 -17.59 -12.40
CA GLU A 217 0.02 -18.76 -12.78
C GLU A 217 -0.86 -18.50 -14.00
N ALA A 218 -1.35 -17.28 -14.17
CA ALA A 218 -2.13 -16.90 -15.34
C ALA A 218 -1.27 -16.58 -16.58
N GLY A 219 0.06 -16.73 -16.52
CA GLY A 219 0.98 -16.38 -17.61
C GLY A 219 1.04 -14.88 -17.92
N LYS A 220 0.53 -14.01 -17.03
CA LYS A 220 0.47 -12.55 -17.18
C LYS A 220 1.62 -11.84 -16.44
N PHE A 221 2.67 -12.57 -16.09
CA PHE A 221 3.85 -11.98 -15.45
C PHE A 221 4.73 -11.33 -16.52
N GLU A 222 4.86 -10.01 -16.44
CA GLU A 222 5.79 -9.24 -17.28
C GLU A 222 6.91 -8.69 -16.38
N ALA A 223 8.14 -9.14 -16.63
CA ALA A 223 9.32 -8.62 -15.95
C ALA A 223 9.59 -7.18 -16.39
N ARG A 224 9.80 -6.26 -15.43
CA ARG A 224 10.15 -4.88 -15.73
C ARG A 224 11.66 -4.76 -15.90
N VAL A 225 12.13 -5.07 -17.11
CA VAL A 225 13.56 -5.09 -17.44
C VAL A 225 14.09 -3.66 -17.61
N GLU A 226 14.98 -3.24 -16.71
CA GLU A 226 15.59 -1.90 -16.70
C GLU A 226 17.11 -1.99 -16.48
N ALA A 227 17.84 -0.94 -16.85
CA ALA A 227 19.27 -0.86 -16.56
C ALA A 227 19.49 -0.75 -15.04
N ALA A 228 20.32 -1.64 -14.49
CA ALA A 228 20.53 -1.79 -13.06
C ALA A 228 22.02 -1.92 -12.73
N ASP A 229 22.44 -1.28 -11.62
CA ASP A 229 23.76 -1.48 -11.01
C ASP A 229 23.67 -2.55 -9.90
N LEU A 230 24.27 -3.70 -10.16
CA LEU A 230 24.31 -4.83 -9.24
C LEU A 230 25.17 -4.53 -8.00
N THR A 231 26.14 -3.63 -8.10
CA THR A 231 26.96 -3.18 -6.97
C THR A 231 26.10 -2.40 -5.99
N GLU A 232 25.30 -1.45 -6.49
CA GLU A 232 24.38 -0.64 -5.69
C GLU A 232 23.36 -1.53 -4.95
N LEU A 233 22.80 -2.53 -5.63
CA LEU A 233 21.92 -3.53 -5.01
C LEU A 233 22.59 -4.24 -3.82
N THR A 234 23.83 -4.73 -4.01
CA THR A 234 24.53 -5.44 -2.94
C THR A 234 24.84 -4.53 -1.75
N ASP A 235 25.17 -3.26 -2.00
CA ASP A 235 25.42 -2.28 -0.97
C ASP A 235 24.16 -1.93 -0.16
N ASP A 236 23.02 -1.79 -0.83
CA ASP A 236 21.74 -1.57 -0.17
C ASP A 236 21.34 -2.75 0.72
N LEU A 237 21.43 -3.97 0.20
CA LEU A 237 21.11 -5.18 0.95
C LEU A 237 22.03 -5.35 2.16
N ARG A 238 23.32 -5.04 1.99
CA ARG A 238 24.30 -5.02 3.09
C ARG A 238 23.88 -4.05 4.18
N ARG A 239 23.52 -2.81 3.83
CA ARG A 239 23.08 -1.78 4.78
C ARG A 239 21.79 -2.18 5.50
N LEU A 240 20.82 -2.71 4.75
CA LEU A 240 19.51 -3.10 5.26
C LEU A 240 19.61 -4.21 6.32
N TRP A 241 20.42 -5.24 6.07
CA TRP A 241 20.48 -6.43 6.93
C TRP A 241 21.58 -6.39 7.99
N ALA A 242 22.50 -5.41 7.95
CA ALA A 242 23.61 -5.29 8.90
C ALA A 242 23.12 -5.20 10.36
N SER A 243 22.11 -4.38 10.63
CA SER A 243 21.59 -4.22 12.01
C SER A 243 20.95 -5.50 12.54
N GLU A 244 20.21 -6.23 11.71
CA GLU A 244 19.53 -7.47 12.12
C GLU A 244 20.53 -8.61 12.35
N ALA A 245 21.53 -8.74 11.48
CA ALA A 245 22.61 -9.71 11.66
C ALA A 245 23.41 -9.44 12.93
N SER A 246 23.78 -8.17 13.16
CA SER A 246 24.48 -7.76 14.38
C SER A 246 23.67 -8.03 15.65
N ARG A 247 22.35 -7.76 15.62
CA ARG A 247 21.45 -8.06 16.75
C ARG A 247 21.40 -9.54 17.11
N ARG A 248 21.56 -10.42 16.11
CA ARG A 248 21.60 -11.87 16.28
C ARG A 248 23.01 -12.42 16.56
N GLY A 249 24.04 -11.58 16.54
CA GLY A 249 25.43 -12.02 16.70
C GLY A 249 25.96 -12.82 15.51
N LEU A 250 25.38 -12.66 14.31
CA LEU A 250 25.80 -13.36 13.09
C LEU A 250 26.70 -12.48 12.23
N ALA A 251 27.72 -13.07 11.62
CA ALA A 251 28.52 -12.39 10.62
C ALA A 251 27.73 -12.31 9.29
N LEU A 252 27.60 -11.12 8.73
CA LEU A 252 26.94 -10.90 7.43
C LEU A 252 27.95 -10.41 6.41
N ARG A 253 28.05 -11.11 5.27
CA ARG A 253 28.85 -10.70 4.12
C ARG A 253 27.95 -10.57 2.90
N VAL A 254 27.98 -9.42 2.25
CA VAL A 254 27.18 -9.17 1.05
C VAL A 254 28.06 -8.43 0.05
N GLY A 255 28.14 -8.92 -1.19
CA GLY A 255 28.93 -8.25 -2.21
C GLY A 255 28.76 -8.80 -3.62
N PHE A 256 29.24 -8.02 -4.57
CA PHE A 256 29.33 -8.38 -5.98
C PHE A 256 30.74 -8.90 -6.29
N ILE A 257 30.83 -10.04 -6.96
CA ILE A 257 32.08 -10.62 -7.45
C ILE A 257 32.26 -10.18 -8.92
N PRO A 258 33.33 -9.44 -9.25
CA PRO A 258 33.51 -8.83 -10.56
C PRO A 258 34.03 -9.82 -11.62
N GLU A 259 33.31 -10.92 -11.83
CA GLU A 259 33.58 -11.90 -12.91
C GLU A 259 33.02 -11.44 -14.26
N GLY A 260 32.06 -10.51 -14.24
CA GLY A 260 31.39 -9.96 -15.40
C GLY A 260 30.89 -8.53 -15.17
N PRO A 261 30.07 -7.97 -16.08
CA PRO A 261 29.57 -6.62 -15.95
C PRO A 261 28.64 -6.48 -14.74
N HIS A 262 28.82 -5.42 -13.96
CA HIS A 262 27.93 -5.05 -12.84
C HIS A 262 26.72 -4.23 -13.31
N TYR A 263 26.76 -3.67 -14.53
CA TYR A 263 25.60 -3.03 -15.18
C TYR A 263 24.91 -4.01 -16.12
N VAL A 264 23.65 -4.33 -15.83
CA VAL A 264 22.83 -5.27 -16.62
C VAL A 264 21.42 -4.74 -16.83
N GLN A 265 20.70 -5.29 -17.78
CA GLN A 265 19.26 -5.10 -17.90
C GLN A 265 18.53 -6.26 -17.22
N THR A 266 17.73 -5.96 -16.19
CA THR A 266 16.94 -6.94 -15.44
C THR A 266 15.84 -6.26 -14.63
N ASP A 267 14.92 -7.02 -14.05
CA ASP A 267 13.98 -6.49 -13.05
C ASP A 267 14.62 -6.50 -11.65
N LEU A 268 15.25 -5.38 -11.31
CA LEU A 268 15.99 -5.22 -10.06
C LEU A 268 15.09 -5.38 -8.82
N GLY A 269 13.82 -5.01 -8.93
CA GLY A 269 12.85 -5.12 -7.85
C GLY A 269 12.60 -6.58 -7.47
N ARG A 270 12.45 -7.46 -8.48
CA ARG A 270 12.24 -8.90 -8.26
C ARG A 270 13.49 -9.60 -7.76
N VAL A 271 14.66 -9.26 -8.32
CA VAL A 271 15.94 -9.78 -7.82
C VAL A 271 16.12 -9.40 -6.34
N ARG A 272 15.84 -8.13 -5.98
CA ARG A 272 15.89 -7.65 -4.59
C ARG A 272 14.89 -8.37 -3.68
N GLN A 273 13.67 -8.65 -4.16
CA GLN A 273 12.65 -9.39 -3.42
C GLN A 273 13.11 -10.82 -3.11
N ILE A 274 13.65 -11.53 -4.10
CA ILE A 274 14.23 -12.87 -3.91
C ILE A 274 15.39 -12.79 -2.90
N ALA A 275 16.32 -11.86 -3.09
CA ALA A 275 17.47 -11.68 -2.19
C ALA A 275 17.04 -11.46 -0.74
N ASN A 276 16.09 -10.56 -0.50
CA ASN A 276 15.56 -10.28 0.84
C ASN A 276 14.92 -11.51 1.48
N ASN A 277 14.14 -12.28 0.72
CA ASN A 277 13.53 -13.51 1.22
C ASN A 277 14.59 -14.55 1.61
N LEU A 278 15.62 -14.72 0.79
CA LEU A 278 16.71 -15.67 1.06
C LEU A 278 17.55 -15.25 2.27
N ILE A 279 17.98 -13.98 2.34
CA ILE A 279 18.75 -13.45 3.49
C ILE A 279 17.93 -13.53 4.78
N SER A 280 16.66 -13.15 4.75
CA SER A 280 15.78 -13.21 5.91
C SER A 280 15.65 -14.64 6.43
N ASN A 281 15.53 -15.63 5.54
CA ASN A 281 15.48 -17.04 5.92
C ASN A 281 16.81 -17.53 6.50
N ALA A 282 17.94 -17.18 5.87
CA ALA A 282 19.26 -17.53 6.35
C ALA A 282 19.51 -17.00 7.78
N LEU A 283 19.22 -15.73 8.04
CA LEU A 283 19.35 -15.11 9.38
C LEU A 283 18.36 -15.69 10.40
N LYS A 284 17.19 -16.16 9.95
CA LYS A 284 16.17 -16.78 10.81
C LYS A 284 16.61 -18.18 11.29
N PHE A 285 17.24 -18.97 10.42
CA PHE A 285 17.55 -20.38 10.67
C PHE A 285 19.01 -20.64 11.08
N THR A 286 19.86 -19.61 11.03
CA THR A 286 21.22 -19.65 11.57
C THR A 286 21.22 -19.13 13.00
N LYS A 287 21.71 -19.93 13.95
CA LYS A 287 21.84 -19.51 15.35
C LYS A 287 23.18 -18.86 15.64
N GLU A 288 24.24 -19.44 15.11
CA GLU A 288 25.63 -18.98 15.27
C GLU A 288 26.35 -19.19 13.93
N GLY A 289 27.36 -18.34 13.65
CA GLY A 289 28.17 -18.42 12.45
C GLY A 289 27.92 -17.26 11.48
N GLU A 290 27.80 -17.57 10.19
CA GLU A 290 27.78 -16.57 9.12
C GLU A 290 26.66 -16.78 8.09
N VAL A 291 26.22 -15.66 7.52
CA VAL A 291 25.38 -15.60 6.34
C VAL A 291 26.12 -14.78 5.28
N ALA A 292 26.26 -15.33 4.08
CA ALA A 292 26.93 -14.69 2.96
C ALA A 292 26.01 -14.61 1.74
N MET A 293 25.84 -13.44 1.16
CA MET A 293 25.25 -13.26 -0.16
C MET A 293 26.33 -12.82 -1.15
N THR A 294 26.42 -13.53 -2.27
CA THR A 294 27.28 -13.17 -3.39
C THR A 294 26.43 -12.96 -4.63
N LEU A 295 26.81 -11.97 -5.42
CA LEU A 295 26.19 -11.67 -6.70
C LEU A 295 27.28 -11.67 -7.75
N SER A 296 27.11 -12.37 -8.87
CA SER A 296 28.08 -12.38 -9.96
C SER A 296 27.36 -12.43 -11.30
N THR A 297 28.05 -12.01 -12.35
CA THR A 297 27.57 -12.20 -13.72
C THR A 297 28.61 -12.98 -14.50
N GLN A 298 28.16 -13.99 -15.23
CA GLN A 298 29.04 -14.82 -16.05
C GLN A 298 28.42 -15.01 -17.43
N THR A 299 29.25 -14.93 -18.47
CA THR A 299 28.80 -15.22 -19.83
C THR A 299 28.87 -16.72 -20.07
N LEU A 300 27.72 -17.37 -20.27
CA LEU A 300 27.62 -18.79 -20.58
C LEU A 300 27.17 -18.94 -22.04
N GLY A 301 28.11 -19.28 -22.93
CA GLY A 301 27.87 -19.28 -24.37
C GLY A 301 27.57 -17.87 -24.90
N SER A 302 26.38 -17.65 -25.44
CA SER A 302 25.92 -16.34 -25.94
C SER A 302 25.12 -15.54 -24.91
N THR A 303 24.76 -16.13 -23.77
CA THR A 303 23.85 -15.53 -22.78
C THR A 303 24.64 -15.05 -21.57
N LEU A 304 24.36 -13.83 -21.11
CA LEU A 304 24.88 -13.35 -19.84
C LEU A 304 23.94 -13.83 -18.73
N MET A 305 24.48 -14.54 -17.74
CA MET A 305 23.73 -15.07 -16.61
C MET A 305 24.10 -14.27 -15.35
N LEU A 306 23.10 -13.82 -14.62
CA LEU A 306 23.24 -13.30 -13.27
C LEU A 306 23.07 -14.46 -12.28
N SER A 307 24.02 -14.62 -11.37
CA SER A 307 23.94 -15.57 -10.27
C SER A 307 23.90 -14.84 -8.93
N LEU A 308 22.86 -15.09 -8.14
CA LEU A 308 22.74 -14.62 -6.75
C LEU A 308 22.76 -15.83 -5.84
N SER A 309 23.78 -15.96 -5.00
CA SER A 309 23.90 -17.07 -4.06
C SER A 309 23.86 -16.58 -2.61
N VAL A 310 22.96 -17.14 -1.81
CA VAL A 310 22.88 -16.94 -0.37
C VAL A 310 23.27 -18.24 0.34
N SER A 311 24.37 -18.18 1.09
CA SER A 311 24.92 -19.27 1.88
C SER A 311 24.77 -18.96 3.37
N ASP A 312 24.35 -19.96 4.14
CA ASP A 312 24.23 -19.88 5.59
C ASP A 312 24.91 -21.05 6.29
N THR A 313 25.34 -20.86 7.54
CA THR A 313 25.91 -21.92 8.39
C THR A 313 24.89 -22.49 9.38
N GLY A 314 23.60 -22.45 9.04
CA GLY A 314 22.52 -22.88 9.91
C GLY A 314 22.30 -24.39 9.92
N ARG A 315 21.07 -24.79 10.26
CA ARG A 315 20.69 -26.22 10.36
C ARG A 315 20.52 -26.94 9.01
N GLY A 316 20.54 -26.19 7.91
CA GLY A 316 20.23 -26.70 6.57
C GLY A 316 18.81 -27.23 6.43
N LEU A 317 18.56 -27.95 5.33
CA LEU A 317 17.31 -28.67 5.09
C LEU A 317 17.45 -30.14 5.49
N THR A 318 16.44 -30.71 6.16
CA THR A 318 16.41 -32.17 6.40
C THR A 318 16.21 -32.94 5.09
N PRO A 319 16.53 -34.25 5.02
CA PRO A 319 16.30 -35.05 3.81
C PRO A 319 14.86 -34.98 3.28
N ALA A 320 13.87 -35.13 4.17
CA ALA A 320 12.46 -34.98 3.81
C ALA A 320 12.09 -33.57 3.33
N GLN A 321 12.76 -32.54 3.85
CA GLN A 321 12.62 -31.18 3.35
C GLN A 321 13.23 -31.06 1.94
N ARG A 322 14.42 -31.61 1.71
CA ARG A 322 15.09 -31.61 0.42
C ARG A 322 14.28 -32.33 -0.66
N ASP A 323 13.75 -33.50 -0.36
CA ASP A 323 12.95 -34.28 -1.31
C ASP A 323 11.68 -33.52 -1.67
N ARG A 324 11.02 -32.89 -0.69
CA ARG A 324 9.86 -32.03 -0.94
C ARG A 324 10.22 -30.74 -1.67
N PHE A 325 11.42 -30.18 -1.44
CA PHE A 325 11.93 -29.06 -2.22
C PHE A 325 12.14 -29.50 -3.68
N MET A 326 12.77 -30.64 -3.94
CA MET A 326 12.95 -31.13 -5.32
C MET A 326 11.63 -31.49 -6.00
N GLU A 327 10.74 -32.23 -5.32
CA GLU A 327 9.46 -32.69 -5.89
C GLU A 327 8.52 -31.53 -6.24
N VAL A 328 8.45 -30.49 -5.40
CA VAL A 328 7.64 -29.30 -5.73
C VAL A 328 8.29 -28.51 -6.87
N PHE A 329 9.61 -28.56 -7.03
CA PHE A 329 10.35 -27.86 -8.09
C PHE A 329 10.28 -28.58 -9.45
N GLU A 330 10.09 -29.90 -9.48
CA GLU A 330 9.82 -30.67 -10.72
C GLU A 330 8.38 -30.53 -11.24
N LYS A 331 7.39 -30.35 -10.36
CA LYS A 331 5.94 -30.44 -10.71
C LYS A 331 5.26 -29.11 -11.09
N GLY A 332 5.96 -27.98 -11.11
CA GLY A 332 5.36 -26.68 -11.45
C GLY A 332 4.82 -25.91 -10.23
N PRO A 333 4.40 -24.63 -10.39
CA PRO A 333 4.28 -23.65 -9.31
C PRO A 333 3.01 -23.81 -8.49
N GLU A 334 2.66 -24.99 -7.97
CA GLU A 334 1.42 -25.17 -7.18
C GLU A 334 1.54 -24.69 -5.72
N LEU A 335 0.61 -23.84 -5.28
CA LEU A 335 0.45 -23.39 -3.88
C LEU A 335 0.23 -24.53 -2.87
N ASN A 336 -0.36 -25.64 -3.30
CA ASN A 336 -0.78 -26.71 -2.39
C ASN A 336 0.39 -27.58 -1.89
N GLY A 337 1.52 -27.63 -2.60
CA GLY A 337 2.67 -28.48 -2.22
C GLY A 337 3.49 -27.97 -1.03
N LEU A 338 3.36 -26.69 -0.65
CA LEU A 338 4.28 -26.01 0.28
C LEU A 338 3.60 -25.32 1.48
N LYS A 339 2.38 -25.73 1.84
CA LYS A 339 1.76 -25.40 3.14
C LYS A 339 2.67 -25.92 4.29
N GLY A 340 3.61 -25.10 4.74
CA GLY A 340 4.57 -25.44 5.81
C GLY A 340 5.97 -24.81 5.70
N TRP A 341 6.34 -24.25 4.55
CA TRP A 341 7.70 -23.71 4.32
C TRP A 341 7.84 -22.20 4.53
N GLY A 342 6.71 -21.51 4.72
CA GLY A 342 6.63 -20.06 4.58
C GLY A 342 6.54 -19.69 3.10
N LEU A 343 5.57 -18.83 2.75
CA LEU A 343 5.27 -18.46 1.36
C LEU A 343 6.51 -17.98 0.57
N GLY A 344 7.51 -17.41 1.26
CA GLY A 344 8.66 -16.72 0.65
C GLY A 344 9.51 -17.55 -0.30
N LEU A 345 9.74 -18.84 -0.06
CA LEU A 345 10.53 -19.69 -0.97
C LEU A 345 9.73 -20.04 -2.24
N THR A 346 8.44 -20.34 -2.11
CA THR A 346 7.53 -20.59 -3.24
C THR A 346 7.47 -19.38 -4.16
N ILE A 347 7.33 -18.19 -3.59
CA ILE A 347 7.29 -16.93 -4.34
C ILE A 347 8.64 -16.64 -4.98
N SER A 348 9.74 -16.87 -4.26
CA SER A 348 11.09 -16.65 -4.82
C SER A 348 11.33 -17.52 -6.05
N ARG A 349 10.82 -18.76 -6.06
CA ARG A 349 10.85 -19.61 -7.25
C ARG A 349 9.95 -19.10 -8.36
N ALA A 350 8.70 -18.76 -8.05
CA ALA A 350 7.78 -18.21 -9.03
C ALA A 350 8.44 -17.01 -9.74
N LEU A 351 8.95 -16.05 -8.97
CA LEU A 351 9.67 -14.89 -9.50
C LEU A 351 10.90 -15.29 -10.32
N ALA A 352 11.71 -16.27 -9.88
CA ALA A 352 12.85 -16.76 -10.65
C ALA A 352 12.42 -17.28 -12.03
N THR A 353 11.36 -18.10 -12.09
CA THR A 353 10.79 -18.60 -13.34
C THR A 353 10.22 -17.46 -14.20
N GLY A 354 9.55 -16.49 -13.59
CA GLY A 354 9.03 -15.30 -14.28
C GLY A 354 10.14 -14.43 -14.89
N LEU A 355 11.35 -14.46 -14.32
CA LEU A 355 12.54 -13.82 -14.88
C LEU A 355 13.26 -14.69 -15.92
N GLY A 356 12.68 -15.83 -16.31
CA GLY A 356 13.28 -16.78 -17.24
C GLY A 356 14.46 -17.57 -16.66
N GLY A 357 14.58 -17.61 -15.33
CA GLY A 357 15.65 -18.30 -14.61
C GLY A 357 15.16 -19.39 -13.67
N GLU A 358 16.04 -19.81 -12.77
CA GLU A 358 15.79 -20.88 -11.81
C GLU A 358 16.35 -20.56 -10.43
N LEU A 359 15.78 -21.20 -9.42
CA LEU A 359 16.24 -21.14 -8.04
C LEU A 359 16.61 -22.55 -7.58
N THR A 360 17.86 -22.79 -7.23
CA THR A 360 18.40 -24.10 -6.83
C THR A 360 18.84 -24.11 -5.37
N HIS A 361 18.97 -25.31 -4.80
CA HIS A 361 19.49 -25.51 -3.45
C HIS A 361 20.64 -26.52 -3.45
N ALA A 362 21.67 -26.25 -2.65
CA ALA A 362 22.73 -27.19 -2.30
C ALA A 362 23.02 -27.13 -0.79
N ASP A 363 23.56 -28.21 -0.22
CA ASP A 363 24.04 -28.19 1.16
C ASP A 363 25.34 -27.38 1.26
N ASN A 364 25.48 -26.57 2.31
CA ASN A 364 26.73 -25.87 2.57
C ASN A 364 27.74 -26.83 3.22
N PRO A 365 28.96 -27.02 2.67
CA PRO A 365 29.99 -27.87 3.27
C PRO A 365 30.39 -27.48 4.69
N LYS A 366 30.20 -26.21 5.08
CA LYS A 366 30.43 -25.72 6.45
C LYS A 366 29.24 -25.97 7.39
N GLY A 367 28.24 -26.73 6.95
CA GLY A 367 26.92 -26.82 7.58
C GLY A 367 25.98 -25.75 7.05
N GLY A 368 24.67 -26.03 6.98
CA GLY A 368 23.66 -25.09 6.49
C GLY A 368 23.24 -25.30 5.03
N SER A 369 22.72 -24.26 4.40
CA SER A 369 22.19 -24.30 3.03
C SER A 369 22.84 -23.24 2.13
N VAL A 370 22.82 -23.51 0.82
CA VAL A 370 23.16 -22.57 -0.25
C VAL A 370 21.99 -22.52 -1.21
N PHE A 371 21.35 -21.36 -1.32
CA PHE A 371 20.31 -21.09 -2.30
C PHE A 371 20.88 -20.22 -3.41
N THR A 372 20.72 -20.64 -4.66
CA THR A 372 21.28 -19.93 -5.82
C THR A 372 20.19 -19.62 -6.83
N LEU A 373 19.97 -18.34 -7.09
CA LEU A 373 19.16 -17.84 -8.19
C LEU A 373 20.06 -17.67 -9.41
N THR A 374 19.65 -18.20 -10.55
CA THR A 374 20.32 -18.01 -11.84
C THR A 374 19.30 -17.47 -12.84
N VAL A 375 19.51 -16.24 -13.33
CA VAL A 375 18.59 -15.59 -14.29
C VAL A 375 19.35 -15.08 -15.52
N PRO A 376 18.80 -15.24 -16.73
CA PRO A 376 19.36 -14.60 -17.91
C PRO A 376 19.19 -13.08 -17.79
N VAL A 377 20.23 -12.34 -18.14
CA VAL A 377 20.23 -10.88 -18.16
C VAL A 377 20.88 -10.38 -19.43
N GLU A 378 20.57 -9.16 -19.84
CA GLU A 378 21.20 -8.56 -20.99
C GLU A 378 22.30 -7.58 -20.56
N ARG A 379 23.37 -7.51 -21.35
CA ARG A 379 24.36 -6.43 -21.19
C ARG A 379 23.70 -5.13 -21.58
N VAL A 380 23.90 -4.08 -20.80
CA VAL A 380 23.59 -2.73 -21.26
C VAL A 380 24.48 -2.45 -22.47
N PRO A 381 23.93 -2.16 -23.67
CA PRO A 381 24.74 -1.81 -24.84
C PRO A 381 25.56 -0.55 -24.51
N THR A 382 26.87 -0.62 -24.70
CA THR A 382 27.79 0.45 -24.30
C THR A 382 27.43 1.78 -24.96
N ALA A 383 27.53 2.84 -24.16
CA ALA A 383 27.24 4.25 -24.43
C ALA A 383 25.75 4.63 -24.36
N LEU A 384 25.17 4.50 -23.17
CA LEU A 384 24.40 5.65 -22.70
C LEU A 384 25.42 6.80 -22.56
N PRO A 385 25.10 8.04 -22.98
CA PRO A 385 25.80 9.17 -22.39
C PRO A 385 25.73 8.93 -20.88
N LYS A 386 26.78 9.27 -20.13
CA LYS A 386 26.50 9.63 -18.73
C LYS A 386 25.31 10.57 -18.85
N ALA A 387 24.10 10.13 -18.47
CA ALA A 387 23.17 11.03 -17.84
C ALA A 387 24.08 11.62 -16.77
N GLU A 388 24.55 12.84 -17.06
CA GLU A 388 25.65 13.48 -16.35
C GLU A 388 25.47 13.05 -14.93
N THR A 389 26.43 12.27 -14.40
CA THR A 389 26.39 11.77 -13.02
C THR A 389 25.84 12.93 -12.25
N SER A 390 24.56 12.88 -11.89
CA SER A 390 23.84 14.05 -11.41
C SER A 390 24.65 14.35 -10.18
N THR A 391 25.49 15.38 -10.30
CA THR A 391 26.47 15.70 -9.27
C THR A 391 25.62 15.74 -8.03
N ALA A 392 25.86 14.81 -7.09
CA ALA A 392 25.01 14.62 -5.91
C ALA A 392 24.51 16.00 -5.51
N PRO A 393 23.19 16.26 -5.59
CA PRO A 393 22.66 17.60 -5.82
C PRO A 393 23.43 18.54 -4.92
N LYS A 394 24.21 19.45 -5.52
CA LYS A 394 24.94 20.45 -4.74
C LYS A 394 23.88 21.03 -3.83
N ARG A 395 24.04 20.87 -2.51
CA ARG A 395 23.06 21.26 -1.49
C ARG A 395 22.75 22.74 -1.66
N GLY A 396 21.84 23.05 -2.57
CA GLY A 396 21.32 24.36 -2.81
C GLY A 396 20.38 24.64 -1.65
N LYS A 397 20.58 25.78 -1.00
CA LYS A 397 19.56 26.31 -0.10
C LYS A 397 18.38 26.70 -0.97
N PHE A 398 17.28 25.96 -0.90
CA PHE A 398 15.99 26.44 -1.33
C PHE A 398 15.20 26.82 -0.07
N GLU A 399 14.41 27.89 -0.14
CA GLU A 399 13.53 28.26 0.95
C GLU A 399 12.35 27.30 0.97
N LEU A 400 11.98 26.79 2.15
CA LEU A 400 10.79 25.98 2.33
C LEU A 400 9.54 26.86 2.20
N GLY A 401 8.50 26.37 1.54
CA GLY A 401 7.28 27.12 1.29
C GLY A 401 6.06 26.22 1.14
N ASP A 402 5.07 26.68 0.37
CA ASP A 402 3.78 26.00 0.25
C ASP A 402 3.83 24.83 -0.73
N VAL A 403 3.32 23.67 -0.30
CA VAL A 403 3.08 22.48 -1.11
C VAL A 403 1.58 22.20 -1.14
N LEU A 404 1.02 21.93 -2.32
CA LEU A 404 -0.37 21.50 -2.45
C LEU A 404 -0.42 19.97 -2.49
N LEU A 405 -1.20 19.38 -1.59
CA LEU A 405 -1.56 17.96 -1.60
C LEU A 405 -2.99 17.78 -2.08
N VAL A 406 -3.20 16.92 -3.07
CA VAL A 406 -4.52 16.52 -3.57
C VAL A 406 -4.72 15.02 -3.32
N GLU A 407 -5.52 14.69 -2.30
CA GLU A 407 -5.69 13.32 -1.80
C GLU A 407 -7.04 13.24 -1.06
N ASP A 408 -7.94 12.35 -1.49
CA ASP A 408 -9.28 12.23 -0.90
C ASP A 408 -9.29 11.36 0.36
N HIS A 409 -8.33 10.45 0.50
CA HIS A 409 -8.23 9.58 1.66
C HIS A 409 -7.55 10.29 2.84
N GLU A 410 -8.33 10.67 3.86
CA GLU A 410 -7.88 11.46 5.01
C GLU A 410 -6.62 10.90 5.69
N ALA A 411 -6.54 9.58 5.88
CA ALA A 411 -5.36 8.99 6.51
C ALA A 411 -4.12 8.96 5.60
N SER A 412 -4.31 8.86 4.28
CA SER A 412 -3.20 9.02 3.32
C SER A 412 -2.71 10.47 3.34
N ALA A 413 -3.64 11.42 3.38
CA ALA A 413 -3.36 12.83 3.48
C ALA A 413 -2.59 13.16 4.77
N MET A 414 -3.01 12.64 5.92
CA MET A 414 -2.32 12.85 7.20
C MET A 414 -0.86 12.40 7.18
N ILE A 415 -0.55 11.28 6.53
CA ILE A 415 0.83 10.76 6.42
C ILE A 415 1.70 11.73 5.62
N VAL A 416 1.19 12.16 4.46
CA VAL A 416 1.90 13.10 3.58
C VAL A 416 2.07 14.46 4.25
N ILE A 417 1.00 15.02 4.81
CA ILE A 417 1.01 16.31 5.53
C ILE A 417 2.05 16.25 6.65
N ASN A 418 1.96 15.26 7.54
CA ASN A 418 2.87 15.16 8.67
C ASN A 418 4.33 14.97 8.22
N ALA A 419 4.60 14.19 7.18
CA ALA A 419 5.97 13.99 6.70
C ALA A 419 6.58 15.30 6.16
N LEU A 420 5.82 16.06 5.38
CA LEU A 420 6.30 17.31 4.78
C LEU A 420 6.36 18.45 5.79
N GLU A 421 5.40 18.56 6.71
CA GLU A 421 5.42 19.54 7.79
C GLU A 421 6.57 19.31 8.77
N GLN A 422 6.89 18.05 9.09
CA GLN A 422 8.09 17.73 9.90
C GLN A 422 9.39 18.11 9.21
N ALA A 423 9.42 18.06 7.87
CA ALA A 423 10.54 18.55 7.07
C ALA A 423 10.51 20.08 6.86
N GLY A 424 9.46 20.76 7.31
CA GLY A 424 9.33 22.22 7.38
C GLY A 424 8.58 22.88 6.22
N TRP A 425 7.93 22.12 5.32
CA TRP A 425 7.01 22.70 4.33
C TRP A 425 5.66 23.05 4.96
N THR A 426 4.96 24.03 4.38
CA THR A 426 3.55 24.28 4.69
C THR A 426 2.70 23.51 3.69
N VAL A 427 1.82 22.62 4.16
CA VAL A 427 1.01 21.78 3.28
C VAL A 427 -0.42 22.28 3.23
N HIS A 428 -0.90 22.58 2.03
CA HIS A 428 -2.31 22.87 1.76
C HIS A 428 -2.96 21.59 1.24
N HIS A 429 -4.06 21.16 1.87
CA HIS A 429 -4.74 19.92 1.52
C HIS A 429 -6.04 20.18 0.77
N ALA A 430 -6.22 19.47 -0.33
CA ALA A 430 -7.45 19.41 -1.12
C ALA A 430 -7.91 17.96 -1.22
N GLY A 431 -9.12 17.66 -0.72
CA GLY A 431 -9.74 16.33 -0.87
C GLY A 431 -10.30 16.05 -2.26
N THR A 432 -10.33 17.05 -3.15
CA THR A 432 -10.96 16.98 -4.47
C THR A 432 -10.18 17.83 -5.49
N LEU A 433 -10.29 17.49 -6.77
CA LEU A 433 -9.70 18.28 -7.86
C LEU A 433 -10.30 19.68 -7.93
N HIS A 434 -11.60 19.82 -7.68
CA HIS A 434 -12.24 21.14 -7.66
C HIS A 434 -11.66 22.07 -6.57
N ALA A 435 -11.39 21.54 -5.38
CA ALA A 435 -10.73 22.30 -4.32
C ALA A 435 -9.28 22.63 -4.72
N ALA A 436 -8.57 21.69 -5.35
CA ALA A 436 -7.21 21.92 -5.85
C ALA A 436 -7.15 23.04 -6.89
N GLU A 437 -8.12 23.11 -7.83
CA GLU A 437 -8.21 24.19 -8.81
C GLU A 437 -8.40 25.56 -8.18
N SER A 438 -9.17 25.63 -7.08
CA SER A 438 -9.35 26.86 -6.31
C SER A 438 -8.04 27.32 -5.67
N TYR A 439 -7.27 26.39 -5.08
CA TYR A 439 -5.97 26.69 -4.49
C TYR A 439 -4.95 27.19 -5.52
N VAL A 440 -4.78 26.48 -6.64
CA VAL A 440 -3.77 26.84 -7.66
C VAL A 440 -4.10 28.12 -8.42
N SER A 441 -5.33 28.61 -8.33
CA SER A 441 -5.76 29.89 -8.90
C SER A 441 -5.40 31.08 -8.01
N LEU A 442 -5.25 30.86 -6.70
CA LEU A 442 -5.04 31.90 -5.69
C LEU A 442 -3.61 31.94 -5.15
N THR A 443 -2.94 30.79 -5.10
CA THR A 443 -1.65 30.62 -4.42
C THR A 443 -0.64 29.97 -5.35
N LYS A 444 0.61 30.44 -5.31
CA LYS A 444 1.73 29.77 -5.99
C LYS A 444 2.33 28.71 -5.07
N PHE A 445 2.46 27.49 -5.56
CA PHE A 445 3.05 26.38 -4.81
C PHE A 445 4.46 26.07 -5.32
N GLN A 446 5.30 25.57 -4.41
CA GLN A 446 6.62 25.03 -4.75
C GLN A 446 6.51 23.67 -5.41
N ALA A 447 5.56 22.85 -4.99
CA ALA A 447 5.25 21.56 -5.58
C ALA A 447 3.76 21.24 -5.43
N VAL A 448 3.24 20.43 -6.34
CA VAL A 448 1.91 19.83 -6.25
C VAL A 448 2.08 18.32 -6.17
N ILE A 449 1.47 17.70 -5.18
CA ILE A 449 1.44 16.25 -4.98
C ILE A 449 -0.02 15.82 -5.17
N THR A 450 -0.30 14.89 -6.07
CA THR A 450 -1.69 14.50 -6.39
C THR A 450 -1.82 12.99 -6.50
N ASP A 451 -2.85 12.41 -5.88
CA ASP A 451 -3.34 11.10 -6.29
C ASP A 451 -3.82 11.17 -7.74
N LEU A 452 -3.63 10.10 -8.51
CA LEU A 452 -4.18 9.94 -9.85
C LEU A 452 -5.66 9.56 -9.86
N HIS A 453 -6.15 8.91 -8.79
CA HIS A 453 -7.55 8.49 -8.69
C HIS A 453 -8.25 9.31 -7.61
N LEU A 454 -9.01 10.32 -8.03
CA LEU A 454 -9.81 11.16 -7.16
C LEU A 454 -11.31 10.99 -7.47
N PRO A 455 -12.20 11.17 -6.48
CA PRO A 455 -13.63 10.87 -6.63
C PRO A 455 -14.35 11.80 -7.60
N ASP A 456 -13.84 13.02 -7.81
CA ASP A 456 -14.44 14.06 -8.65
C ASP A 456 -13.79 14.20 -10.03
N GLY A 457 -12.83 13.33 -10.39
CA GLY A 457 -12.29 13.30 -11.74
C GLY A 457 -10.90 12.69 -11.87
N ASN A 458 -10.32 12.84 -13.06
CA ASN A 458 -9.01 12.31 -13.39
C ASN A 458 -7.94 13.40 -13.26
N SER A 459 -6.99 13.24 -12.34
CA SER A 459 -5.94 14.22 -12.00
C SER A 459 -5.04 14.58 -13.19
N MET A 460 -4.99 13.68 -14.15
CA MET A 460 -4.53 13.90 -15.52
C MET A 460 -4.97 15.22 -16.15
N ASN A 461 -6.27 15.50 -16.14
CA ASN A 461 -6.85 16.71 -16.74
C ASN A 461 -6.46 17.95 -15.94
N PHE A 462 -6.30 17.80 -14.62
CA PHE A 462 -5.84 18.86 -13.74
C PHE A 462 -4.38 19.23 -14.02
N ILE A 463 -3.49 18.25 -14.25
CA ILE A 463 -2.08 18.47 -14.61
C ILE A 463 -1.97 19.15 -15.99
N ASP A 464 -2.66 18.64 -17.00
CA ASP A 464 -2.68 19.26 -18.33
C ASP A 464 -3.25 20.69 -18.26
N GLY A 465 -4.30 20.90 -17.47
CA GLY A 465 -4.87 22.22 -17.20
C GLY A 465 -3.87 23.16 -16.53
N LEU A 466 -3.07 22.70 -15.56
CA LEU A 466 -2.00 23.50 -14.95
C LEU A 466 -0.98 23.96 -15.99
N ARG A 467 -0.58 23.09 -16.93
CA ARG A 467 0.41 23.41 -17.97
C ARG A 467 -0.14 24.35 -19.04
N ARG A 468 -1.36 24.09 -19.55
CA ARG A 468 -1.96 24.87 -20.65
C ARG A 468 -2.42 26.26 -20.25
N ARG A 469 -2.89 26.44 -19.02
CA ARG A 469 -3.44 27.74 -18.56
C ARG A 469 -2.36 28.82 -18.38
N GLY A 470 -1.07 28.48 -18.39
CA GLY A 470 0.03 29.46 -18.36
C GLY A 470 0.07 30.35 -17.11
N GLY A 471 -0.55 29.92 -16.00
CA GLY A 471 -0.65 30.68 -14.75
C GLY A 471 0.60 30.57 -13.86
N VAL A 472 0.52 31.12 -12.64
CA VAL A 472 1.63 31.16 -11.67
C VAL A 472 2.17 29.78 -11.28
N ASN A 473 1.36 28.73 -11.46
CA ASN A 473 1.71 27.33 -11.20
C ASN A 473 2.03 26.52 -12.47
N ALA A 474 2.10 27.13 -13.65
CA ALA A 474 2.34 26.41 -14.90
C ALA A 474 3.68 25.66 -14.91
N ALA A 475 4.70 26.22 -14.28
CA ALA A 475 6.03 25.62 -14.14
C ALA A 475 6.23 24.88 -12.80
N THR A 476 5.21 24.82 -11.94
CA THR A 476 5.29 24.16 -10.63
C THR A 476 5.43 22.65 -10.82
N PRO A 477 6.42 22.01 -10.18
CA PRO A 477 6.62 20.59 -10.30
C PRO A 477 5.44 19.80 -9.75
N VAL A 478 5.07 18.73 -10.44
CA VAL A 478 3.99 17.83 -10.05
C VAL A 478 4.52 16.44 -9.75
N ILE A 479 4.18 15.89 -8.59
CA ILE A 479 4.49 14.53 -8.17
C ILE A 479 3.18 13.73 -8.12
N ALA A 480 3.05 12.75 -9.00
CA ALA A 480 1.88 11.88 -9.06
C ALA A 480 2.01 10.71 -8.07
N LEU A 481 0.95 10.41 -7.33
CA LEU A 481 0.86 9.23 -6.48
C LEU A 481 0.03 8.16 -7.20
N THR A 482 0.58 6.96 -7.35
CA THR A 482 -0.05 5.89 -8.14
C THR A 482 0.07 4.53 -7.45
N ALA A 483 -0.97 3.72 -7.56
CA ALA A 483 -0.93 2.31 -7.16
C ALA A 483 -0.34 1.40 -8.26
N ASP A 484 -0.28 1.89 -9.51
CA ASP A 484 0.26 1.18 -10.66
C ASP A 484 1.66 1.72 -11.03
N THR A 485 2.64 0.81 -11.06
CA THR A 485 4.05 1.09 -11.38
C THR A 485 4.49 0.50 -12.72
N THR A 486 3.55 0.15 -13.61
CA THR A 486 3.92 -0.22 -14.98
C THR A 486 4.66 0.92 -15.66
N GLU A 487 5.65 0.58 -16.50
CA GLU A 487 6.44 1.57 -17.23
C GLU A 487 5.55 2.40 -18.17
N SER A 488 4.49 1.80 -18.71
CA SER A 488 3.43 2.49 -19.47
C SER A 488 2.75 3.59 -18.65
N ARG A 489 2.36 3.30 -17.39
CA ARG A 489 1.77 4.31 -16.48
C ARG A 489 2.81 5.36 -16.06
N ARG A 490 4.06 4.90 -15.81
CA ARG A 490 5.33 5.65 -15.78
C ARG A 490 5.37 6.79 -16.79
N GLN A 491 5.53 6.36 -18.03
CA GLN A 491 5.69 7.19 -19.21
C GLN A 491 4.47 8.03 -19.49
N ALA A 492 3.27 7.48 -19.27
CA ALA A 492 2.05 8.26 -19.34
C ALA A 492 2.17 9.47 -18.40
N CYS A 493 2.40 9.27 -17.10
CA CYS A 493 2.45 10.36 -16.11
C CYS A 493 3.45 11.46 -16.49
N LEU A 494 4.64 11.05 -16.97
CA LEU A 494 5.67 11.96 -17.44
C LEU A 494 5.25 12.70 -18.72
N ALA A 495 4.63 12.00 -19.68
CA ALA A 495 4.20 12.57 -20.96
C ALA A 495 3.14 13.68 -20.79
N MET A 496 2.36 13.68 -19.70
CA MET A 496 1.38 14.75 -19.44
C MET A 496 1.91 15.85 -18.51
N GLY A 497 3.20 15.80 -18.14
CA GLY A 497 3.87 16.90 -17.44
C GLY A 497 3.99 16.74 -15.93
N ALA A 498 3.81 15.53 -15.38
CA ALA A 498 4.32 15.23 -14.04
C ALA A 498 5.84 15.09 -14.07
N ASP A 499 6.52 15.56 -13.02
CA ASP A 499 7.97 15.50 -12.90
C ASP A 499 8.42 14.15 -12.30
N ARG A 500 7.61 13.56 -11.42
CA ARG A 500 7.83 12.25 -10.81
C ARG A 500 6.51 11.52 -10.56
N ALA A 501 6.61 10.19 -10.46
CA ALA A 501 5.53 9.33 -10.00
C ALA A 501 6.05 8.46 -8.83
N LEU A 502 5.30 8.43 -7.73
CA LEU A 502 5.59 7.63 -6.55
C LEU A 502 4.57 6.51 -6.37
N LYS A 503 5.06 5.35 -5.95
CA LYS A 503 4.24 4.17 -5.70
C LYS A 503 3.56 4.28 -4.33
N LYS A 504 2.27 3.93 -4.27
CA LYS A 504 1.58 3.62 -3.00
C LYS A 504 1.86 2.16 -2.58
N PRO A 505 2.20 1.86 -1.31
CA PRO A 505 2.18 2.73 -0.14
C PRO A 505 3.35 3.73 -0.10
N ILE A 506 3.06 4.98 0.24
CA ILE A 506 4.07 6.06 0.31
C ILE A 506 4.65 6.08 1.71
N THR A 507 5.98 6.06 1.82
CA THR A 507 6.66 6.28 3.10
C THR A 507 7.04 7.76 3.25
N GLY A 508 6.94 8.29 4.47
CA GLY A 508 7.31 9.69 4.75
C GLY A 508 8.73 10.08 4.29
N PRO A 509 9.77 9.27 4.57
CA PRO A 509 11.13 9.56 4.13
C PRO A 509 11.31 9.61 2.60
N GLU A 510 10.72 8.65 1.88
CA GLU A 510 10.79 8.59 0.41
C GLU A 510 10.10 9.80 -0.24
N LEU A 511 8.97 10.22 0.33
CA LEU A 511 8.23 11.38 -0.13
C LEU A 511 9.05 12.67 0.05
N VAL A 512 9.61 12.89 1.24
CA VAL A 512 10.43 14.08 1.55
C VAL A 512 11.66 14.15 0.66
N ALA A 513 12.35 13.01 0.46
CA ALA A 513 13.50 12.94 -0.44
C ALA A 513 13.11 13.29 -1.88
N THR A 514 12.00 12.73 -2.38
CA THR A 514 11.54 12.98 -3.75
C THR A 514 11.16 14.44 -3.98
N VAL A 515 10.43 15.06 -3.05
CA VAL A 515 10.08 16.49 -3.12
C VAL A 515 11.33 17.35 -3.13
N ALA A 516 12.28 17.07 -2.22
CA ALA A 516 13.54 17.79 -2.13
C ALA A 516 14.36 17.65 -3.43
N ASP A 517 14.46 16.45 -3.99
CA ASP A 517 15.22 16.17 -5.20
C ASP A 517 14.62 16.86 -6.44
N VAL A 518 13.30 16.85 -6.57
CA VAL A 518 12.60 17.55 -7.66
C VAL A 518 12.81 19.06 -7.58
N LEU A 519 12.71 19.63 -6.38
CA LEU A 519 12.95 21.06 -6.15
C LEU A 519 14.42 21.44 -6.42
N MET A 520 15.37 20.64 -5.94
CA MET A 520 16.80 20.87 -6.15
C MET A 520 17.22 20.72 -7.62
N SER A 521 16.67 19.74 -8.34
CA SER A 521 16.95 19.54 -9.77
C SER A 521 16.50 20.74 -10.61
N ARG A 522 15.37 21.38 -10.25
CA ARG A 522 14.86 22.57 -10.92
C ARG A 522 15.60 23.85 -10.52
N ALA A 523 16.08 23.94 -9.29
CA ALA A 523 16.94 25.04 -8.83
C ALA A 523 18.31 25.02 -9.52
N ALA A 524 18.90 23.84 -9.74
CA ALA A 524 20.14 23.68 -10.49
C ALA A 524 19.98 24.07 -11.98
N GLY A 525 18.82 23.79 -12.59
CA GLY A 525 18.47 24.25 -13.93
C GLY A 525 18.26 25.77 -14.06
N HIS A 526 17.93 26.46 -12.96
CA HIS A 526 17.76 27.93 -12.93
C HIS A 526 19.08 28.72 -12.86
N VAL A 527 20.23 28.06 -12.67
CA VAL A 527 21.55 28.72 -12.73
C VAL A 527 22.10 28.81 -14.17
N SER A 528 21.40 28.25 -15.16
CA SER A 528 21.82 28.29 -16.58
C SER A 528 20.68 28.75 -17.48
N THR A 529 20.31 30.04 -17.43
CA THR A 529 19.61 30.69 -18.56
C THR A 529 19.61 32.24 -18.56
N VAL A 530 20.34 32.91 -17.65
CA VAL A 530 20.43 34.39 -17.63
C VAL A 530 21.80 34.95 -18.04
N GLU A 531 22.86 34.12 -18.22
CA GLU A 531 24.22 34.64 -18.53
C GLU A 531 24.85 34.20 -19.87
N LEU A 532 24.06 33.74 -20.85
CA LEU A 532 24.59 33.33 -22.18
C LEU A 532 23.97 34.04 -23.40
N ARG A 533 23.34 35.21 -23.21
CA ARG A 533 22.96 36.11 -24.34
C ARG A 533 23.44 37.56 -24.22
N GLY A 534 24.19 37.91 -23.17
CA GLY A 534 24.72 39.28 -22.97
C GLY A 534 26.23 39.47 -23.18
N ARG A 535 26.97 38.42 -23.57
CA ARG A 535 28.44 38.49 -23.72
C ARG A 535 28.98 37.99 -25.07
N LEU A 536 28.10 37.85 -26.07
CA LEU A 536 28.47 37.63 -27.48
C LEU A 536 27.91 38.70 -28.42
N ALA A 537 27.62 39.89 -27.87
CA ALA A 537 27.37 41.11 -28.63
C ALA A 537 27.96 42.29 -27.83
N GLY A 538 29.27 42.47 -27.97
CA GLY A 538 30.08 43.47 -27.26
C GLY A 538 31.56 43.15 -27.40
#